data_AF-A0A9E5QK97-F1
#
_entry.id   AF-A0A9E5QK97-F1
#
_cell.length_a   1.000
_cell.length_b   1.000
_cell.length_c   1.000
_cell.angle_alpha   90.00
_cell.angle_beta   90.00
_cell.angle_gamma   90.00
#
_symmetry.space_group_name_H-M   'P 1'
#
loop_
_entity.id
_entity.type
_entity.pdbx_description
1 polymer ?
#
loop_
_entity_poly.entity_id
_entity_poly.type
_entity_poly.pdbx_seq_one_letter_code
_entity_poly.pdbx_strand_id
1 'polypeptide(L)'
;MIRLITSVSILLMSLIPWIEVDAQEITDNSRSQIIIIAPEPGGALQGTVLVTGEINTEGALKFELSFSYAEDPRNTWFLIHEIDEEIPQEFSLEWDTNTLTDGQYT
;
A
#
# COMPACT_ATOMS: atom_id res chain seq x y z
N MET A 1 -67.61 -2.48 27.91
CA MET A 1 -67.10 -1.11 28.10
C MET A 1 -65.65 -1.19 28.57
N ILE A 2 -64.73 -1.55 27.66
CA ILE A 2 -63.27 -1.55 27.87
C ILE A 2 -62.71 -0.89 26.61
N ARG A 3 -62.43 0.40 26.69
CA ARG A 3 -61.77 1.20 25.64
C ARG A 3 -60.91 2.24 26.33
N LEU A 4 -59.74 1.85 26.86
CA LEU A 4 -58.78 2.82 27.41
C LEU A 4 -57.34 2.34 27.59
N ILE A 5 -56.98 1.09 27.25
CA ILE A 5 -55.62 0.57 27.49
C ILE A 5 -54.73 0.61 26.24
N THR A 6 -55.30 0.57 25.03
CA THR A 6 -54.51 0.53 23.77
C THR A 6 -53.93 1.87 23.32
N SER A 7 -54.40 3.02 23.83
CA SER A 7 -53.97 4.33 23.33
C SER A 7 -52.67 4.85 23.95
N VAL A 8 -52.28 4.39 25.15
CA VAL A 8 -51.06 4.88 25.82
C VAL A 8 -49.79 4.18 25.29
N SER A 9 -49.90 2.93 24.82
CA SER A 9 -48.76 2.18 24.27
C SER A 9 -48.30 2.64 22.89
N ILE A 10 -49.17 3.27 22.10
CA ILE A 10 -48.79 3.77 20.76
C ILE A 10 -48.10 5.14 20.85
N LEU A 11 -48.39 5.94 21.90
CA LEU A 11 -47.82 7.27 22.06
C LEU A 11 -46.35 7.23 22.55
N LEU A 12 -45.92 6.17 23.25
CA LEU A 12 -44.53 6.06 23.72
C LEU A 12 -43.54 5.58 22.66
N MET A 13 -44.02 4.99 21.55
CA MET A 13 -43.18 4.46 20.47
C MET A 13 -42.90 5.45 19.33
N SER A 14 -43.48 6.66 19.35
CA SER A 14 -43.29 7.66 18.28
C SER A 14 -42.16 8.66 18.54
N LEU A 15 -41.39 8.51 19.62
CA LEU A 15 -40.31 9.43 19.99
C LEU A 15 -38.90 8.86 19.81
N ILE A 16 -38.74 7.68 19.22
CA ILE A 16 -37.41 7.20 18.86
C ILE A 16 -37.04 7.88 17.53
N PRO A 17 -36.12 8.87 17.50
CA PRO A 17 -35.55 9.30 16.23
C PRO A 17 -34.91 8.07 15.61
N TRP A 18 -35.28 7.79 14.37
CA TRP A 18 -34.67 6.72 13.58
C TRP A 18 -33.23 7.15 13.40
N ILE A 19 -32.33 6.60 14.23
CA ILE A 19 -30.90 6.76 14.03
C ILE A 19 -30.61 5.92 12.80
N GLU A 20 -30.53 6.57 11.64
CA GLU A 20 -29.86 6.01 10.47
C GLU A 20 -28.40 5.82 10.91
N VAL A 21 -28.08 4.60 11.34
CA VAL A 21 -26.70 4.20 11.59
C VAL A 21 -26.07 4.04 10.22
N ASP A 22 -25.60 5.15 9.65
CA ASP A 22 -24.62 5.09 8.58
C ASP A 22 -23.37 4.49 9.18
N ALA A 23 -23.13 3.21 8.90
CA ALA A 23 -21.81 2.61 9.11
C ALA A 23 -20.84 3.41 8.24
N GLN A 24 -20.06 4.31 8.84
CA GLN A 24 -18.91 4.88 8.16
C GLN A 24 -17.97 3.72 7.85
N GLU A 25 -17.93 3.31 6.58
CA GLU A 25 -16.81 2.56 6.06
C GLU A 25 -15.57 3.41 6.34
N ILE A 26 -14.69 2.92 7.21
CA ILE A 26 -13.37 3.53 7.40
C ILE A 26 -12.63 3.26 6.09
N THR A 27 -12.83 4.11 5.09
CA THR A 27 -12.01 4.12 3.89
C THR A 27 -10.67 4.71 4.30
N ASP A 28 -9.83 3.89 4.96
CA ASP A 28 -8.45 4.26 5.25
C ASP A 28 -7.73 4.41 3.91
N ASN A 29 -7.68 5.64 3.42
CA ASN A 29 -7.04 6.03 2.18
C ASN A 29 -5.60 6.49 2.47
N SER A 30 -4.95 5.90 3.47
CA SER A 30 -3.51 5.99 3.67
C SER A 30 -2.85 5.37 2.45
N ARG A 31 -2.56 6.20 1.44
CA ARG A 31 -1.85 5.78 0.24
C ARG A 31 -0.47 5.30 0.68
N SER A 32 -0.31 3.98 0.77
CA SER A 32 1.00 3.35 0.83
C SER A 32 1.83 3.91 -0.32
N GLN A 33 2.82 4.76 0.00
CA GLN A 33 3.65 5.41 -1.00
C GLN A 33 5.06 4.82 -0.91
N ILE A 34 5.48 4.18 -2.00
CA ILE A 34 6.83 3.66 -2.17
C ILE A 34 7.48 4.46 -3.30
N ILE A 35 8.66 5.02 -3.04
CA ILE A 35 9.40 5.84 -3.99
C ILE A 35 10.84 5.35 -4.07
N ILE A 36 11.35 5.19 -5.30
CA ILE A 36 12.78 5.01 -5.57
C ILE A 36 13.38 6.39 -5.84
N ILE A 37 14.42 6.75 -5.09
CA ILE A 37 15.12 8.04 -5.17
C ILE A 37 16.37 7.90 -6.05
N ALA A 38 17.14 6.84 -5.84
CA ALA A 38 18.30 6.50 -6.65
C ALA A 38 18.22 5.03 -7.07
N PRO A 39 18.68 4.67 -8.27
CA PRO A 39 19.16 5.55 -9.33
C PRO A 39 18.05 6.43 -9.92
N GLU A 40 18.39 7.62 -10.43
CA GLU A 40 17.42 8.48 -11.12
C GLU A 40 16.99 7.86 -12.46
N PRO A 41 15.77 8.15 -12.96
CA PRO A 41 15.32 7.68 -14.25
C PRO A 41 16.29 8.03 -15.39
N GLY A 42 16.71 7.03 -16.16
CA GLY A 42 17.69 7.17 -17.24
C GLY A 42 19.16 7.17 -16.79
N GLY A 43 19.42 7.03 -15.48
CA GLY A 43 20.76 6.83 -14.94
C GLY A 43 21.39 5.51 -15.38
N ALA A 44 22.73 5.49 -15.47
CA ALA A 44 23.48 4.28 -15.82
C ALA A 44 23.59 3.32 -14.63
N LEU A 45 23.45 2.01 -14.91
CA LEU A 45 23.52 0.95 -13.91
C LEU A 45 24.77 0.09 -14.12
N GLN A 46 25.92 0.49 -13.57
CA GLN A 46 27.19 -0.21 -13.80
C GLN A 46 27.97 -0.45 -12.51
N GLY A 47 28.45 -1.69 -12.33
CA GLY A 47 29.24 -2.10 -11.18
C GLY A 47 28.37 -2.28 -9.94
N THR A 48 28.72 -1.62 -8.84
CA THR A 48 27.88 -1.58 -7.64
C THR A 48 27.05 -0.32 -7.65
N VAL A 49 25.74 -0.46 -7.82
CA VAL A 49 24.78 0.64 -7.82
C VAL A 49 24.11 0.73 -6.45
N LEU A 50 24.05 1.94 -5.89
CA LEU A 50 23.29 2.19 -4.68
C LEU A 50 21.83 2.47 -5.04
N VAL A 51 20.92 1.64 -4.53
CA VAL A 51 19.48 1.86 -4.65
C VAL A 51 18.95 2.41 -3.33
N THR A 52 18.28 3.55 -3.40
CA THR A 52 17.70 4.20 -2.21
C THR A 52 16.26 4.60 -2.46
N GLY A 53 15.48 4.68 -1.39
CA GLY A 53 14.09 5.07 -1.49
C GLY A 53 13.39 5.18 -0.14
N GLU A 54 12.11 5.52 -0.22
CA GLU A 54 11.22 5.72 0.92
C GLU A 54 10.03 4.76 0.85
N ILE A 55 9.66 4.20 1.99
CA ILE A 55 8.52 3.31 2.19
C ILE A 55 7.62 3.97 3.24
N ASN A 56 6.68 4.78 2.76
CA ASN A 56 5.68 5.43 3.59
C ASN A 56 4.44 4.53 3.69
N THR A 57 4.62 3.37 4.32
CA THR A 57 3.54 2.39 4.56
C THR A 57 3.60 1.94 6.01
N GLU A 58 2.59 2.29 6.80
CA GLU A 58 2.50 1.85 8.19
C GLU A 58 2.18 0.35 8.28
N GLY A 59 2.83 -0.35 9.22
CA GLY A 59 2.55 -1.76 9.50
C GLY A 59 2.98 -2.76 8.42
N ALA A 60 3.81 -2.34 7.47
CA ALA A 60 4.35 -3.24 6.45
C ALA A 60 5.33 -4.25 7.08
N LEU A 61 5.13 -5.53 6.80
CA LEU A 61 5.90 -6.66 7.35
C LEU A 61 6.82 -7.34 6.32
N LYS A 62 6.69 -6.94 5.06
CA LYS A 62 7.44 -7.50 3.94
C LYS A 62 7.72 -6.44 2.89
N PHE A 63 8.97 -6.36 2.45
CA PHE A 63 9.42 -5.51 1.35
C PHE A 63 10.12 -6.37 0.30
N GLU A 64 9.79 -6.13 -0.97
CA GLU A 64 10.47 -6.76 -2.11
C GLU A 64 10.88 -5.67 -3.10
N LEU A 65 12.14 -5.68 -3.51
CA LEU A 65 12.66 -4.90 -4.62
C LEU A 65 13.08 -5.85 -5.73
N SER A 66 12.52 -5.62 -6.92
CA SER A 66 12.75 -6.41 -8.12
C SER A 66 12.96 -5.49 -9.32
N PHE A 67 13.62 -5.98 -10.37
CA PHE A 67 13.73 -5.28 -11.65
C PHE A 67 13.15 -6.09 -12.80
N SER A 68 12.77 -5.40 -13.86
CA SER A 68 12.37 -5.96 -15.15
C SER A 68 13.10 -5.25 -16.29
N TYR A 69 13.20 -5.92 -17.44
CA TYR A 69 13.59 -5.26 -18.68
C TYR A 69 12.41 -4.45 -19.22
N ALA A 70 12.64 -3.19 -19.59
CA ALA A 70 11.58 -2.27 -20.01
C ALA A 70 10.78 -2.79 -21.23
N GLU A 71 11.43 -3.57 -22.10
CA GLU A 71 10.83 -4.19 -23.28
C GLU A 71 10.62 -5.72 -23.12
N ASP A 72 10.30 -6.22 -21.92
CA ASP A 72 9.97 -7.64 -21.76
C ASP A 72 8.47 -7.94 -21.98
N PRO A 73 8.08 -8.56 -23.10
CA PRO A 73 6.68 -8.93 -23.36
C PRO A 73 6.15 -9.99 -22.39
N ARG A 74 7.03 -10.66 -21.63
CA ARG A 74 6.65 -11.67 -20.65
C ARG A 74 6.44 -11.10 -19.25
N ASN A 75 6.76 -9.81 -19.05
CA ASN A 75 6.66 -9.13 -17.75
C ASN A 75 7.37 -9.92 -16.62
N THR A 76 8.61 -10.34 -16.89
CA THR A 76 9.44 -11.13 -15.98
C THR A 76 10.15 -10.21 -14.99
N TRP A 77 10.02 -10.52 -13.70
CA TRP A 77 10.67 -9.77 -12.62
C TRP A 77 11.77 -10.61 -11.98
N PHE A 78 12.88 -9.95 -11.66
CA PHE A 78 14.06 -10.55 -11.06
C PHE A 78 14.31 -9.87 -9.71
N LEU A 79 14.42 -10.68 -8.66
CA LEU A 79 14.61 -10.19 -7.31
C LEU A 79 15.98 -9.53 -7.14
N ILE A 80 15.99 -8.32 -6.56
CA ILE A 80 17.20 -7.64 -6.08
C ILE A 80 17.34 -7.88 -4.58
N HIS A 81 16.26 -7.64 -3.83
CA HIS A 81 16.29 -7.68 -2.36
C HIS A 81 14.92 -7.98 -1.76
N GLU A 82 14.90 -8.62 -0.60
CA GLU A 82 13.70 -8.94 0.17
C GLU A 82 13.97 -8.77 1.66
N ILE A 83 13.00 -8.22 2.39
CA ILE A 83 13.01 -8.06 3.85
C ILE A 83 11.71 -8.65 4.39
N ASP A 84 11.81 -9.58 5.33
CA ASP A 84 10.68 -10.26 6.00
C ASP A 84 10.56 -9.87 7.50
N GLU A 85 10.97 -8.65 7.83
CA GLU A 85 10.92 -8.07 9.18
C GLU A 85 10.38 -6.65 9.15
N GLU A 86 10.46 -5.93 10.27
CA GLU A 86 10.03 -4.54 10.36
C GLU A 86 10.74 -3.68 9.31
N ILE A 87 9.95 -3.08 8.41
CA ILE A 87 10.48 -2.35 7.27
C ILE A 87 10.83 -0.92 7.70
N PRO A 88 12.05 -0.44 7.43
CA PRO A 88 12.40 0.94 7.71
C PRO A 88 11.64 1.93 6.80
N GLN A 89 11.42 3.15 7.26
CA GLN A 89 10.81 4.21 6.44
C GLN A 89 11.67 4.60 5.23
N GLU A 90 12.98 4.38 5.31
CA GLU A 90 13.95 4.62 4.25
C GLU A 90 14.78 3.35 4.04
N PHE A 91 15.12 3.03 2.79
CA PHE A 91 16.02 1.92 2.49
C PHE A 91 17.23 2.39 1.68
N SER A 92 18.34 1.66 1.86
CA SER A 92 19.59 1.86 1.14
C SER A 92 20.27 0.51 0.96
N LEU A 93 20.46 0.09 -0.29
CA LEU A 93 21.04 -1.21 -0.61
C LEU A 93 22.00 -1.12 -1.80
N GLU A 94 23.04 -1.95 -1.77
CA GLU A 94 23.99 -2.10 -2.86
C GLU A 94 23.53 -3.23 -3.79
N TRP A 95 23.41 -2.92 -5.08
CA TRP A 95 23.08 -3.86 -6.14
C TRP A 95 24.28 -4.06 -7.07
N ASP A 96 24.76 -5.31 -7.18
CA ASP A 96 25.78 -5.67 -8.16
C ASP A 96 25.14 -5.87 -9.55
N THR A 97 25.41 -4.93 -10.46
CA THR A 97 24.88 -4.92 -11.82
C THR A 97 25.86 -5.48 -12.85
N ASN A 98 27.02 -6.02 -12.45
CA ASN A 98 28.02 -6.55 -13.40
C ASN A 98 27.51 -7.74 -14.23
N THR A 99 26.42 -8.37 -13.80
CA THR A 99 25.78 -9.49 -14.50
C THR A 99 24.65 -9.06 -15.42
N LEU A 100 24.23 -7.79 -15.38
CA LEU A 100 23.20 -7.27 -16.27
C LEU A 100 23.77 -7.07 -17.66
N THR A 101 22.95 -7.38 -18.66
CA THR A 101 23.21 -7.02 -20.05
C THR A 101 22.99 -5.51 -20.26
N ASP A 102 23.40 -4.95 -21.39
CA ASP A 102 23.01 -3.58 -21.72
C ASP A 102 21.51 -3.52 -22.04
N GLY A 103 20.80 -2.51 -21.55
CA GLY A 103 19.35 -2.39 -21.72
C GLY A 103 18.72 -1.22 -20.96
N GLN A 104 17.40 -1.12 -21.06
CA GLN A 104 16.57 -0.26 -20.21
C GLN A 104 15.82 -1.12 -19.21
N TYR A 105 15.69 -0.62 -17.99
CA TYR A 105 15.18 -1.36 -16.84
C TYR A 105 14.11 -0.56 -16.10
N THR A 106 13.21 -1.27 -15.43
CA THR A 106 12.15 -0.72 -14.57
C THR A 106 12.10 -1.45 -13.25
#